data_AF-A0A9P6FDZ3-F1
#
_entry.id   AF-A0A9P6FDZ3-F1
#
_cell.length_a   1.000
_cell.length_b   1.000
_cell.length_c   1.000
_cell.angle_alpha   90.00
_cell.angle_beta   90.00
_cell.angle_gamma   90.00
#
_symmetry.space_group_name_H-M   'P 1'
#
loop_
_entity.id
_entity.type
_entity.pdbx_description
1 polymer ?
#
loop_
_entity_poly.entity_id
_entity_poly.type
_entity_poly.pdbx_seq_one_letter_code
_entity_poly.pdbx_strand_id
1 'polypeptide(L)'
;MAPSRMKVFTSTLCTTMHTPAYEFLSGAETHYYESPDRRDVILKYLESQGDAFEVTERTDDFGAGPIERVHKQDFIDYLKTAYEEWIEEGGHPNGVLPGTIPHYKVARLGKLKASNCLAKSGEYCFDMSAVITK
;
A
#
# COMPACT_ATOMS: atom_id res chain seq x y z
N MET A 1 1.49 22.33 -35.90
CA MET A 1 0.71 21.65 -34.84
C MET A 1 1.50 21.76 -33.56
N ALA A 2 0.91 22.26 -32.47
CA ALA A 2 1.55 22.15 -31.17
C ALA A 2 1.69 20.64 -30.81
N PRO A 3 2.80 20.20 -30.20
CA PRO A 3 2.93 18.81 -29.77
C PRO A 3 1.82 18.46 -28.78
N SER A 4 1.29 17.25 -28.87
CA SER A 4 0.27 16.78 -27.92
C SER A 4 0.89 16.63 -26.53
N ARG A 5 0.26 17.23 -25.52
CA ARG A 5 0.66 17.08 -24.11
C ARG A 5 0.49 15.63 -23.66
N MET A 6 1.38 15.15 -22.80
CA MET A 6 1.25 13.85 -22.14
C MET A 6 0.22 13.93 -21.03
N LYS A 7 -0.76 13.03 -21.04
CA LYS A 7 -1.77 12.95 -19.98
C LYS A 7 -1.17 12.35 -18.71
N VAL A 8 -1.45 12.99 -17.59
CA VAL A 8 -1.08 12.52 -16.24
C VAL A 8 -2.36 12.35 -15.45
N PHE A 9 -2.56 11.16 -14.87
CA PHE A 9 -3.70 10.90 -13.99
C PHE A 9 -3.25 10.90 -12.53
N THR A 10 -3.99 11.59 -11.68
CA THR A 10 -3.77 11.62 -10.23
C THR A 10 -5.08 11.45 -9.49
N SER A 11 -5.00 11.05 -8.23
CA SER A 11 -6.15 10.97 -7.33
C SER A 11 -5.71 11.37 -5.93
N THR A 12 -6.52 12.18 -5.28
CA THR A 12 -6.37 12.56 -3.87
C THR A 12 -6.71 11.41 -2.92
N LEU A 13 -7.57 10.48 -3.34
CA LEU A 13 -8.08 9.39 -2.50
C LEU A 13 -6.97 8.45 -2.00
N CYS A 14 -5.98 8.16 -2.84
CA CYS A 14 -4.93 7.17 -2.53
C CYS A 14 -3.83 7.73 -1.60
N THR A 15 -3.52 9.01 -1.69
CA THR A 15 -2.30 9.57 -1.08
C THR A 15 -2.54 10.34 0.21
N THR A 16 -3.75 10.84 0.48
CA THR A 16 -4.00 11.63 1.71
C THR A 16 -4.51 10.80 2.87
N MET A 17 -5.02 9.60 2.60
CA MET A 17 -5.62 8.74 3.62
C MET A 17 -4.60 7.78 4.25
N HIS A 18 -3.55 7.42 3.51
CA HIS A 18 -2.55 6.48 3.98
C HIS A 18 -1.30 7.21 4.48
N THR A 19 -1.22 7.43 5.81
CA THR A 19 -0.10 8.13 6.45
C THR A 19 0.43 7.39 7.68
N PRO A 20 1.07 6.22 7.51
CA PRO A 20 1.82 5.58 8.59
C PRO A 20 2.80 6.54 9.28
N ALA A 21 2.94 6.42 10.60
CA ALA A 21 3.86 7.25 11.35
C ALA A 21 5.33 6.88 11.08
N TYR A 22 5.59 5.58 10.90
CA TYR A 22 6.92 5.02 10.69
C TYR A 22 6.86 3.79 9.79
N GLU A 23 8.04 3.39 9.32
CA GLU A 23 8.35 2.12 8.68
C GLU A 23 9.65 1.55 9.26
N PHE A 24 9.90 0.26 9.07
CA PHE A 24 11.20 -0.32 9.43
C PHE A 24 12.08 -0.49 8.18
N LEU A 25 13.16 0.28 8.14
CA LEU A 25 14.16 0.27 7.08
C LEU A 25 15.56 0.16 7.66
N SER A 26 16.44 -0.59 7.00
CA SER A 26 17.85 -0.74 7.40
C SER A 26 18.06 -1.13 8.87
N GLY A 27 17.12 -1.88 9.47
CA GLY A 27 17.19 -2.35 10.85
C GLY A 27 16.74 -1.35 11.92
N ALA A 28 16.12 -0.23 11.54
CA ALA A 28 15.64 0.78 12.48
C ALA A 28 14.23 1.26 12.13
N GLU A 29 13.51 1.71 13.16
CA GLU A 29 12.31 2.52 12.98
C GLU A 29 12.71 3.83 12.31
N THR A 30 12.04 4.15 11.21
CA THR A 30 12.32 5.33 10.38
C THR A 30 11.01 6.02 10.07
N HIS A 31 11.04 7.35 9.90
CA HIS A 31 9.88 8.07 9.39
C HIS A 31 9.44 7.51 8.03
N TYR A 32 8.12 7.42 7.83
CA TYR A 32 7.53 6.91 6.60
C TYR A 32 7.84 7.80 5.39
N TYR A 33 8.67 7.31 4.48
CA TYR A 33 9.13 8.09 3.33
C TYR A 33 8.11 8.21 2.21
N GLU A 34 7.19 7.26 2.07
CA GLU A 34 6.13 7.30 1.06
C GLU A 34 4.99 8.23 1.47
N SER A 35 5.33 9.48 1.80
CA SER A 35 4.41 10.45 2.37
C SER A 35 3.56 11.17 1.32
N PRO A 36 2.40 11.75 1.72
CA PRO A 36 1.57 12.57 0.83
C PRO A 36 2.33 13.70 0.14
N ASP A 37 3.34 14.27 0.79
CA ASP A 37 4.18 15.35 0.27
C ASP A 37 4.84 14.98 -1.07
N ARG A 38 5.14 13.69 -1.29
CA ARG A 38 5.70 13.21 -2.56
C ARG A 38 4.80 13.54 -3.74
N ARG A 39 3.49 13.32 -3.58
CA ARG A 39 2.50 13.67 -4.61
C ARG A 39 2.55 15.15 -4.92
N ASP A 40 2.54 15.99 -3.90
CA ASP A 40 2.46 17.44 -4.07
C ASP A 40 3.72 17.99 -4.76
N VAL A 41 4.90 17.49 -4.39
CA VAL A 41 6.17 17.84 -5.06
C VAL A 41 6.17 17.41 -6.53
N ILE A 42 5.71 16.18 -6.83
CA ILE A 42 5.62 15.66 -8.21
C ILE A 42 4.64 16.49 -9.04
N LEU A 43 3.43 16.74 -8.53
CA LEU A 43 2.42 17.50 -9.25
C LEU A 43 2.87 18.93 -9.52
N LYS A 44 3.46 19.60 -8.52
CA LYS A 44 4.02 20.94 -8.69
C LYS A 44 5.07 21.00 -9.80
N TYR A 45 5.93 19.98 -9.90
CA TYR A 45 6.91 19.90 -10.97
C TYR A 45 6.23 19.70 -12.34
N LEU A 46 5.28 18.77 -12.45
CA LEU A 46 4.58 18.48 -13.71
C LEU A 46 3.78 19.68 -14.21
N GLU A 47 3.11 20.40 -13.31
CA GLU A 47 2.36 21.62 -13.61
C GLU A 47 3.29 22.77 -14.05
N SER A 48 4.50 22.86 -13.51
CA SER A 48 5.52 23.81 -13.98
C SER A 48 5.96 23.56 -15.43
N GLN A 49 5.75 22.35 -15.93
CA GLN A 49 6.02 21.91 -17.30
C GLN A 49 4.71 21.82 -18.11
N GLY A 50 3.85 22.85 -17.99
CA GLY A 50 2.51 22.88 -18.55
C GLY A 50 2.43 22.63 -20.06
N ASP A 51 3.48 22.95 -20.81
CA ASP A 51 3.56 22.68 -22.25
C ASP A 51 3.78 21.18 -22.58
N ALA A 52 4.29 20.40 -21.62
CA ALA A 52 4.60 18.98 -21.78
C ALA A 52 3.53 18.06 -21.18
N PHE A 53 2.93 18.44 -20.05
CA PHE A 53 2.02 17.57 -19.30
C PHE A 53 0.65 18.18 -19.09
N GLU A 54 -0.38 17.34 -19.15
CA GLU A 54 -1.78 17.65 -18.82
C GLU A 54 -2.19 16.81 -17.60
N VAL A 55 -2.16 17.43 -16.42
CA VAL A 55 -2.57 16.77 -15.16
C VAL A 55 -4.09 16.74 -15.06
N THR A 56 -4.64 15.56 -14.81
CA THR A 56 -6.08 15.29 -14.67
C THR A 56 -6.33 14.52 -13.37
N GLU A 57 -7.11 15.11 -12.48
CA GLU A 57 -7.66 14.38 -11.32
C GLU A 57 -8.71 13.37 -11.83
N ARG A 58 -8.60 12.11 -11.41
CA ARG A 58 -9.50 11.05 -11.83
C ARG A 58 -10.04 10.29 -10.64
N THR A 59 -11.37 10.18 -10.59
CA THR A 59 -12.13 9.50 -9.53
C THR A 59 -13.00 8.35 -10.08
N ASP A 60 -12.85 8.02 -11.37
CA ASP A 60 -13.59 6.92 -11.98
C ASP A 60 -13.22 5.59 -11.30
N ASP A 61 -14.22 4.88 -10.78
CA ASP A 61 -14.06 3.53 -10.25
C ASP A 61 -14.20 2.49 -11.37
N PHE A 62 -13.14 1.71 -11.59
CA PHE A 62 -13.12 0.61 -12.57
C PHE A 62 -13.58 -0.73 -11.97
N GLY A 63 -13.99 -0.74 -10.70
CA GLY A 63 -14.27 -1.91 -9.90
C GLY A 63 -13.01 -2.69 -9.53
N ALA A 64 -13.18 -3.78 -8.77
CA ALA A 64 -12.07 -4.64 -8.35
C ALA A 64 -11.53 -5.55 -9.47
N GLY A 65 -12.28 -5.71 -10.57
CA GLY A 65 -11.96 -6.65 -11.64
C GLY A 65 -10.52 -6.53 -12.20
N PRO A 66 -9.95 -5.33 -12.41
CA PRO A 66 -8.54 -5.19 -12.78
C PRO A 66 -7.54 -5.69 -11.74
N ILE A 67 -7.83 -5.50 -10.45
CA ILE A 67 -6.98 -5.93 -9.32
C ILE A 67 -7.04 -7.45 -9.16
N GLU A 68 -8.25 -8.02 -9.23
CA GLU A 68 -8.51 -9.47 -9.11
C GLU A 68 -7.89 -10.30 -10.24
N ARG A 69 -7.57 -9.69 -11.38
CA ARG A 69 -6.84 -10.37 -12.47
C ARG A 69 -5.36 -10.62 -12.15
N VAL A 70 -4.80 -9.89 -11.19
CA VAL A 70 -3.36 -9.94 -10.85
C VAL A 70 -3.14 -10.53 -9.47
N HIS A 71 -4.02 -10.21 -8.52
CA HIS A 71 -3.91 -10.65 -7.13
C HIS A 71 -4.85 -11.81 -6.83
N LYS A 72 -4.39 -12.71 -5.95
CA LYS A 72 -5.25 -13.76 -5.43
C LYS A 72 -6.35 -13.15 -4.55
N GLN A 73 -7.52 -13.77 -4.56
CA GLN A 73 -8.67 -13.30 -3.82
C GLN A 73 -8.41 -13.26 -2.30
N ASP A 74 -7.70 -14.26 -1.76
CA ASP A 74 -7.37 -14.35 -0.33
C ASP A 74 -6.52 -13.17 0.17
N PHE A 75 -5.57 -12.70 -0.64
CA PHE A 75 -4.79 -11.51 -0.37
C PHE A 75 -5.64 -10.23 -0.40
N ILE A 76 -6.50 -10.09 -1.41
CA ILE A 76 -7.41 -8.93 -1.53
C ILE A 76 -8.35 -8.88 -0.31
N ASP A 77 -8.89 -10.03 0.09
CA ASP A 77 -9.81 -10.12 1.23
C ASP A 77 -9.09 -9.84 2.54
N TYR A 78 -7.84 -10.31 2.70
CA TYR A 78 -6.99 -9.94 3.84
C TYR A 78 -6.79 -8.42 3.94
N LEU A 79 -6.41 -7.74 2.85
CA LEU A 79 -6.14 -6.30 2.88
C LEU A 79 -7.36 -5.47 3.32
N LYS A 80 -8.58 -5.93 3.05
CA LYS A 80 -9.83 -5.23 3.42
C LYS A 80 -10.13 -5.24 4.91
N THR A 81 -9.61 -6.23 5.65
CA THR A 81 -9.94 -6.44 7.07
C THR A 81 -8.72 -6.49 7.98
N ALA A 82 -7.51 -6.43 7.42
CA ALA A 82 -6.26 -6.64 8.15
C ALA A 82 -6.11 -5.73 9.38
N TYR A 83 -6.45 -4.44 9.25
CA TYR A 83 -6.31 -3.49 10.35
C TYR A 83 -7.32 -3.77 11.46
N GLU A 84 -8.59 -3.97 11.12
CA GLU A 84 -9.66 -4.27 12.08
C GLU A 84 -9.37 -5.58 12.82
N GLU A 85 -9.07 -6.65 12.08
CA GLU A 85 -8.71 -7.97 12.63
C GLU A 85 -7.48 -7.89 13.54
N TRP A 86 -6.50 -7.06 13.19
CA TRP A 86 -5.29 -6.86 13.99
C TRP A 86 -5.60 -6.19 15.33
N ILE A 87 -6.43 -5.14 15.35
CA ILE A 87 -6.81 -4.45 16.58
C ILE A 87 -7.68 -5.35 17.47
N GLU A 88 -8.62 -6.10 16.89
CA GLU A 88 -9.46 -7.05 17.63
C GLU A 88 -8.66 -8.14 18.33
N GLU A 89 -7.58 -8.62 17.71
CA GLU A 89 -6.64 -9.61 18.27
C GLU A 89 -5.64 -8.99 19.28
N GLY A 90 -5.68 -7.67 19.50
CA GLY A 90 -4.82 -6.96 20.45
C GLY A 90 -3.49 -6.45 19.87
N GLY A 91 -3.41 -6.30 18.55
CA GLY A 91 -2.29 -5.69 17.84
C GLY A 91 -2.14 -4.20 18.14
N HIS A 92 -0.95 -3.65 17.84
CA HIS A 92 -0.64 -2.25 18.11
C HIS A 92 -1.39 -1.29 17.16
N PRO A 93 -1.98 -0.18 17.64
CA PRO A 93 -2.76 0.76 16.82
C PRO A 93 -1.97 1.55 15.79
N ASN A 94 -0.64 1.59 15.91
CA ASN A 94 0.22 2.26 14.92
C ASN A 94 0.25 1.56 13.55
N GLY A 95 -0.24 0.31 13.47
CA GLY A 95 -0.43 -0.38 12.20
C GLY A 95 -0.11 -1.87 12.26
N VAL A 96 -0.50 -2.56 11.19
CA VAL A 96 -0.23 -3.98 10.98
C VAL A 96 1.20 -4.13 10.46
N LEU A 97 2.03 -4.83 11.23
CA LEU A 97 3.41 -5.15 10.89
C LEU A 97 3.68 -6.63 11.14
N PRO A 98 4.36 -7.34 10.22
CA PRO A 98 4.63 -8.75 10.42
C PRO A 98 5.70 -8.97 11.49
N GLY A 99 5.31 -9.57 12.62
CA GLY A 99 6.24 -10.03 13.64
C GLY A 99 6.90 -11.39 13.31
N THR A 100 6.40 -12.08 12.29
CA THR A 100 6.92 -13.38 11.84
C THR A 100 6.70 -13.48 10.34
N ILE A 101 7.75 -13.76 9.56
CA ILE A 101 7.64 -13.95 8.11
C ILE A 101 8.04 -15.39 7.79
N PRO A 102 7.14 -16.22 7.22
CA PRO A 102 7.47 -17.59 6.91
C PRO A 102 8.49 -17.64 5.77
N HIS A 103 9.58 -18.38 5.97
CA HIS A 103 10.54 -18.61 4.89
C HIS A 103 9.85 -19.26 3.68
N TYR A 104 10.13 -18.80 2.47
CA TYR A 104 9.38 -19.18 1.26
C TYR A 104 9.28 -20.70 1.06
N LYS A 105 10.32 -21.47 1.40
CA LYS A 105 10.27 -22.94 1.33
C LYS A 105 9.19 -23.54 2.23
N VAL A 106 8.95 -22.96 3.40
CA VAL A 106 7.93 -23.42 4.35
C VAL A 106 6.54 -22.99 3.89
N ALA A 107 6.40 -21.75 3.42
CA ALA A 107 5.15 -21.25 2.84
C ALA A 107 4.69 -22.09 1.64
N ARG A 108 5.63 -22.48 0.76
CA ARG A 108 5.34 -23.32 -0.43
C ARG A 108 4.93 -24.76 -0.12
N LEU A 109 5.18 -25.27 1.09
CA LEU A 109 4.71 -26.60 1.49
C LEU A 109 3.18 -26.63 1.70
N GLY A 110 2.51 -25.47 1.68
CA GLY A 110 1.04 -25.37 1.69
C GLY A 110 0.38 -25.82 3.00
N LYS A 111 1.19 -26.01 4.05
CA LYS A 111 0.73 -26.48 5.37
C LYS A 111 0.73 -25.40 6.45
N LEU A 112 1.27 -24.22 6.14
CA LEU A 112 1.20 -23.09 7.06
C LEU A 112 -0.11 -22.37 6.82
N LYS A 113 -0.93 -22.35 7.87
CA LYS A 113 -2.06 -21.45 8.01
C LYS A 113 -1.85 -20.71 9.32
N ALA A 114 -1.85 -19.38 9.28
CA ALA A 114 -1.72 -18.55 10.45
C ALA A 114 -2.80 -18.94 11.47
N SER A 115 -2.38 -19.09 12.73
CA SER A 115 -3.28 -19.42 13.83
C SER A 115 -4.11 -18.23 14.29
N ASN A 116 -3.69 -17.00 13.97
CA ASN A 116 -4.35 -15.75 14.33
C ASN A 116 -3.99 -14.61 13.38
N CYS A 117 -4.65 -13.46 13.54
CA CYS A 117 -4.47 -12.27 12.70
C CYS A 117 -3.06 -11.69 12.80
N LEU A 118 -2.41 -11.79 13.97
CA LEU A 118 -1.05 -11.30 14.17
C LEU A 118 -0.01 -12.08 13.36
N ALA A 119 -0.18 -13.40 13.23
CA ALA A 119 0.67 -14.24 12.38
C ALA A 119 0.31 -14.12 10.89
N LYS A 120 -0.96 -13.85 10.57
CA LYS A 120 -1.48 -13.68 9.21
C LYS A 120 -0.83 -12.52 8.47
N SER A 121 -0.42 -11.47 9.18
CA SER A 121 0.32 -10.35 8.59
C SER A 121 1.64 -10.77 7.93
N GLY A 122 2.27 -11.81 8.47
CA GLY A 122 3.45 -12.45 7.90
C GLY A 122 3.21 -13.27 6.64
N GLU A 123 2.02 -13.83 6.46
CA GLU A 123 1.70 -14.66 5.28
C GLU A 123 1.56 -13.82 4.01
N TYR A 124 1.10 -12.57 4.19
CA TYR A 124 0.80 -11.64 3.10
C TYR A 124 1.81 -10.50 2.97
N CYS A 125 2.87 -10.50 3.79
CA CYS A 125 3.94 -9.51 3.74
C CYS A 125 5.31 -10.19 3.75
N PHE A 126 6.31 -9.54 3.16
CA PHE A 126 7.67 -10.07 3.04
C PHE A 126 8.74 -9.11 3.60
N ASP A 127 8.34 -7.95 4.12
CA ASP A 127 9.18 -6.96 4.79
C ASP A 127 8.39 -6.19 5.86
N MET A 128 8.97 -5.13 6.43
CA MET A 128 8.35 -4.30 7.46
C MET A 128 8.26 -2.81 7.04
N SER A 129 8.29 -2.54 5.74
CA SER A 129 8.20 -1.19 5.17
C SER A 129 6.79 -0.80 4.72
N ALA A 130 5.94 -1.78 4.43
CA ALA A 130 4.55 -1.56 4.01
C ALA A 130 3.57 -1.71 5.18
N VAL A 131 3.52 -0.70 6.07
CA VAL A 131 2.63 -0.71 7.24
C VAL A 131 1.17 -0.54 6.80
N ILE A 132 0.26 -1.41 7.23
CA ILE A 132 -1.18 -1.18 7.00
C ILE A 132 -1.73 -0.35 8.14
N THR A 133 -2.34 0.79 7.82
CA THR A 133 -3.02 1.67 8.77
C THR A 133 -4.48 1.84 8.37
N LYS A 134 -5.25 2.45 9.26
CA LYS A 134 -6.59 2.95 8.95
C LYS A 134 -6.55 4.04 7.87
#